data_AF-A0A2N2CN89-F1
#
_entry.id   AF-A0A2N2CN89-F1
#
_cell.length_a   1.000
_cell.length_b   1.000
_cell.length_c   1.000
_cell.angle_alpha   90.00
_cell.angle_beta   90.00
_cell.angle_gamma   90.00
#
_symmetry.space_group_name_H-M   'P 1'
#
loop_
_entity.id
_entity.type
_entity.pdbx_description
1 polymer ?
#
loop_
_entity_poly.entity_id
_entity_poly.type
_entity_poly.pdbx_seq_one_letter_code
_entity_poly.pdbx_strand_id
1 'polypeptide(L)'
;MSKVVAMGKLTDEVFFDTFDRHIENPTYICTDAYPAYSHYCEARGYAHYIKPSNYDKILDNNRYVKAMPFSGPITEDEAKQNHRIKKTLYKQGELDKIENNHCSYEEFNAIKKGYHLSLGRVNELHADIKHFICVDKANVSSKYLQDYIGFFTYIRNWSVKHGNYPSSRTDAVEIFFEILAQHCNYTKKEIRHTVLVLPKPTNKFLSLLKTNTGKVRKATNNQYFKFSTDDGIYTFDRRAFLTAQPRKNLHEICRTHNIRGYSRWPVRSLVVTILHFSDIDAIIAALISKKRDSLVDEEDKKALSAAKHKH
;
A
#
# COMPACT_ATOMS: atom_id res chain seq x y z
N MET A 1 -9.95 -3.73 -12.99
CA MET A 1 -8.70 -3.28 -13.65
C MET A 1 -8.14 -2.07 -12.91
N SER A 2 -6.83 -1.83 -12.88
CA SER A 2 -6.32 -0.50 -12.52
C SER A 2 -5.49 0.02 -13.69
N LYS A 3 -6.06 0.97 -14.43
CA LYS A 3 -5.39 1.67 -15.55
C LYS A 3 -4.75 2.98 -15.10
N VAL A 4 -4.70 3.23 -13.79
CA VAL A 4 -4.32 4.55 -13.25
C VAL A 4 -3.51 4.41 -11.97
N VAL A 5 -2.57 5.33 -11.81
CA VAL A 5 -1.73 5.47 -10.62
C VAL A 5 -1.96 6.88 -10.09
N ALA A 6 -2.25 7.00 -8.80
CA ALA A 6 -2.40 8.30 -8.16
C ALA A 6 -1.02 8.92 -7.99
N MET A 7 -0.68 9.89 -8.83
CA MET A 7 0.51 10.72 -8.65
C MET A 7 0.13 11.88 -7.72
N GLY A 8 0.24 11.68 -6.40
CA GLY A 8 -0.04 12.73 -5.40
C GLY A 8 -0.93 12.29 -4.23
N LYS A 9 -1.45 13.25 -3.46
CA LYS A 9 -2.45 13.01 -2.42
C LYS A 9 -3.70 12.41 -3.04
N LEU A 10 -3.95 11.14 -2.73
CA LEU A 10 -5.15 10.44 -3.13
C LEU A 10 -6.30 10.89 -2.23
N THR A 11 -7.10 11.87 -2.65
CA THR A 11 -8.36 12.18 -1.94
C THR A 11 -9.47 11.24 -2.39
N ASP A 12 -10.56 11.18 -1.64
CA ASP A 12 -11.75 10.42 -2.02
C ASP A 12 -12.22 10.81 -3.43
N GLU A 13 -12.40 12.12 -3.67
CA GLU A 13 -12.78 12.67 -4.99
C GLU A 13 -11.84 12.20 -6.11
N VAL A 14 -10.52 12.33 -5.93
CA VAL A 14 -9.55 11.87 -6.93
C VAL A 14 -9.64 10.35 -7.11
N PHE A 15 -9.89 9.60 -6.03
CA PHE A 15 -10.03 8.16 -6.11
C PHE A 15 -11.27 7.77 -6.94
N PHE A 16 -12.42 8.35 -6.64
CA PHE A 16 -13.66 8.12 -7.39
C PHE A 16 -13.51 8.54 -8.85
N ASP A 17 -13.10 9.77 -9.13
CA ASP A 17 -13.02 10.30 -10.50
C ASP A 17 -12.01 9.52 -11.37
N THR A 18 -10.96 9.00 -10.74
CA THR A 18 -9.85 8.38 -11.47
C THR A 18 -9.98 6.86 -11.56
N PHE A 19 -10.33 6.18 -10.46
CA PHE A 19 -10.23 4.72 -10.35
C PHE A 19 -11.57 4.00 -10.51
N ASP A 20 -12.68 4.65 -10.20
CA ASP A 20 -14.01 4.03 -10.17
C ASP A 20 -14.36 3.32 -11.49
N ARG A 21 -14.17 4.03 -12.61
CA ARG A 21 -14.40 3.54 -13.97
C ARG A 21 -13.51 2.34 -14.38
N HIS A 22 -12.54 1.97 -13.56
CA HIS A 22 -11.65 0.85 -13.81
C HIS A 22 -11.91 -0.34 -12.87
N ILE A 23 -12.64 -0.14 -11.78
CA ILE A 23 -12.94 -1.18 -10.80
C ILE A 23 -14.33 -1.76 -11.08
N GLU A 24 -14.35 -2.90 -11.76
CA GLU A 24 -15.59 -3.62 -12.09
C GLU A 24 -15.80 -4.78 -11.12
N ASN A 25 -16.86 -4.71 -10.32
CA ASN A 25 -17.36 -5.77 -9.42
C ASN A 25 -16.26 -6.60 -8.72
N PRO A 26 -15.33 -5.97 -7.98
CA PRO A 26 -14.30 -6.71 -7.27
C PRO A 26 -14.92 -7.56 -6.16
N THR A 27 -14.46 -8.80 -6.01
CA THR A 27 -14.80 -9.64 -4.85
C THR A 27 -14.23 -9.04 -3.56
N TYR A 28 -12.98 -8.55 -3.62
CA TYR A 28 -12.31 -7.88 -2.52
C TYR A 28 -11.39 -6.76 -3.04
N ILE A 29 -11.32 -5.65 -2.31
CA ILE A 29 -10.28 -4.63 -2.50
C ILE A 29 -9.30 -4.75 -1.34
N CYS A 30 -8.02 -4.96 -1.64
CA CYS A 30 -6.96 -5.14 -0.65
C CYS A 30 -6.12 -3.86 -0.52
N THR A 31 -5.96 -3.34 0.70
CA THR A 31 -5.22 -2.09 0.93
C THR A 31 -4.44 -2.07 2.25
N ASP A 32 -3.63 -1.03 2.43
CA ASP A 32 -2.85 -0.70 3.63
C ASP A 32 -3.65 0.07 4.70
N ALA A 33 -4.99 0.07 4.62
CA ALA A 33 -5.91 0.84 5.46
C ALA A 33 -6.00 2.35 5.14
N TYR A 34 -5.64 2.77 3.92
CA TYR A 34 -5.78 4.18 3.57
C TYR A 34 -7.26 4.62 3.48
N PRO A 35 -7.68 5.72 4.17
CA PRO A 35 -9.11 6.06 4.31
C PRO A 35 -9.90 6.19 3.02
N ALA A 36 -9.29 6.67 1.92
CA ALA A 36 -10.00 6.81 0.65
C ALA A 36 -10.55 5.47 0.13
N TYR A 37 -9.83 4.36 0.38
CA TYR A 37 -10.32 3.04 0.01
C TYR A 37 -11.43 2.55 0.92
N SER A 38 -11.36 2.82 2.22
CA SER A 38 -12.44 2.49 3.17
C SER A 38 -13.74 3.18 2.76
N HIS A 39 -13.69 4.50 2.51
CA HIS A 39 -14.85 5.27 2.07
C HIS A 39 -15.38 4.78 0.71
N TYR A 40 -14.49 4.48 -0.24
CA TYR A 40 -14.88 3.94 -1.54
C TYR A 40 -15.57 2.58 -1.42
N CYS A 41 -15.00 1.66 -0.63
CA CYS A 41 -15.56 0.32 -0.42
C CYS A 41 -16.90 0.39 0.32
N GLU A 42 -17.05 1.29 1.29
CA GLU A 42 -18.32 1.53 1.97
C GLU A 42 -19.38 2.06 1.00
N ALA A 43 -19.06 3.10 0.22
CA ALA A 43 -19.99 3.70 -0.75
C ALA A 43 -20.42 2.73 -1.87
N ARG A 44 -19.52 1.84 -2.30
CA ARG A 44 -19.78 0.86 -3.37
C ARG A 44 -20.27 -0.50 -2.85
N GLY A 45 -20.30 -0.71 -1.54
CA GLY A 45 -20.66 -2.00 -0.93
C GLY A 45 -19.63 -3.12 -1.20
N TYR A 46 -18.36 -2.76 -1.46
CA TYR A 46 -17.30 -3.74 -1.69
C TYR A 46 -16.66 -4.22 -0.38
N ALA A 47 -16.22 -5.48 -0.38
CA ALA A 47 -15.51 -6.04 0.75
C ALA A 47 -14.07 -5.49 0.83
N HIS A 48 -13.79 -4.70 1.86
CA HIS A 48 -12.48 -4.09 2.06
C HIS A 48 -11.59 -4.98 2.93
N TYR A 49 -10.57 -5.59 2.33
CA TYR A 49 -9.55 -6.35 3.05
C TYR A 49 -8.39 -5.44 3.42
N ILE A 50 -8.13 -5.30 4.72
CA ILE A 50 -7.06 -4.48 5.27
C ILE A 50 -6.00 -5.39 5.87
N LYS A 51 -4.74 -5.16 5.47
CA LYS A 51 -3.59 -5.71 6.18
C LYS A 51 -2.73 -4.59 6.77
N PRO A 52 -2.55 -4.53 8.10
CA PRO A 52 -1.69 -3.52 8.74
C PRO A 52 -0.25 -3.58 8.21
N SER A 53 0.37 -2.42 8.01
CA SER A 53 1.76 -2.34 7.55
C SER A 53 2.77 -2.89 8.57
N ASN A 54 2.44 -2.87 9.86
CA ASN A 54 3.24 -3.42 10.95
C ASN A 54 2.90 -4.88 11.31
N TYR A 55 2.16 -5.58 10.46
CA TYR A 55 1.66 -6.95 10.71
C TYR A 55 2.74 -7.91 11.22
N ASP A 56 3.91 -7.96 10.57
CA ASP A 56 4.97 -8.90 10.96
C ASP A 56 5.58 -8.52 12.32
N LYS A 57 5.74 -7.23 12.61
CA LYS A 57 6.20 -6.74 13.92
C LYS A 57 5.20 -7.09 15.03
N ILE A 58 3.90 -7.02 14.76
CA ILE A 58 2.85 -7.41 15.71
C ILE A 58 2.96 -8.90 16.03
N LEU A 59 3.14 -9.75 15.02
CA LEU A 59 3.33 -11.19 15.23
C LEU A 59 4.59 -11.49 16.05
N ASP A 60 5.72 -10.88 15.70
CA ASP A 60 7.00 -11.12 16.38
C ASP A 60 6.95 -10.67 17.85
N ASN A 61 6.34 -9.50 18.14
CA ASN A 61 6.13 -9.00 19.51
C ASN A 61 5.23 -9.91 20.37
N ASN A 62 4.40 -10.74 19.74
CA ASN A 62 3.50 -11.67 20.41
C ASN A 62 4.03 -13.11 20.41
N ARG A 63 5.34 -13.30 20.22
CA ARG A 63 6.02 -14.61 20.26
C ARG A 63 5.48 -15.59 19.21
N TYR A 64 5.12 -15.08 18.03
CA TYR A 64 4.78 -15.92 16.90
C TYR A 64 6.02 -16.65 16.38
N VAL A 65 5.93 -17.96 16.22
CA VAL A 65 7.04 -18.78 15.73
C VAL A 65 6.95 -18.92 14.21
N LYS A 66 7.98 -18.46 13.48
CA LYS A 66 8.06 -18.59 12.01
C LYS A 66 8.82 -19.87 11.66
N ALA A 67 8.36 -20.59 10.64
CA ALA A 67 9.18 -21.63 10.01
C ALA A 67 10.38 -20.94 9.35
N MET A 68 11.59 -21.37 9.68
CA MET A 68 12.82 -20.81 9.14
C MET A 68 13.43 -21.80 8.12
N PRO A 69 14.06 -21.32 7.03
CA PRO A 69 14.58 -22.18 5.96
C PRO A 69 15.51 -23.29 6.45
N PHE A 70 16.23 -23.07 7.55
CA PHE A 70 17.24 -23.98 8.08
C PHE A 70 16.85 -24.67 9.39
N SER A 71 15.68 -24.34 9.95
CA SER A 71 15.25 -24.83 11.27
C SER A 71 14.17 -25.92 11.19
N GLY A 72 13.80 -26.33 9.98
CA GLY A 72 12.71 -27.28 9.74
C GLY A 72 11.32 -26.66 9.91
N PRO A 73 10.26 -27.46 9.67
CA PRO A 73 8.88 -27.02 9.88
C PRO A 73 8.61 -26.80 11.37
N ILE A 74 7.68 -25.89 11.69
CA ILE A 74 7.21 -25.71 13.06
C ILE A 74 6.48 -26.98 13.55
N THR A 75 6.59 -27.25 14.84
CA THR A 75 5.88 -28.34 15.51
C THR A 75 4.37 -28.10 15.57
N GLU A 76 3.61 -29.16 15.84
CA GLU A 76 2.14 -29.07 15.97
C GLU A 76 1.73 -28.14 17.14
N ASP A 77 2.49 -28.16 18.24
CA ASP A 77 2.23 -27.32 19.40
C ASP A 77 2.51 -25.84 19.10
N GLU A 78 3.60 -25.54 18.39
CA GLU A 78 3.88 -24.19 17.89
C GLU A 78 2.80 -23.71 16.90
N ALA A 79 2.29 -24.60 16.05
CA ALA A 79 1.19 -24.28 15.14
C ALA A 79 -0.09 -23.94 15.92
N LYS A 80 -0.44 -24.70 16.98
CA LYS A 80 -1.57 -24.43 17.87
C LYS A 80 -1.38 -23.10 18.62
N GLN A 81 -0.18 -22.82 19.13
CA GLN A 81 0.15 -21.54 19.77
C GLN A 81 -0.01 -20.37 18.79
N ASN A 82 0.57 -20.47 17.60
CA ASN A 82 0.47 -19.47 16.54
C ASN A 82 -0.98 -19.18 16.15
N HIS A 83 -1.83 -20.22 16.08
CA HIS A 83 -3.26 -20.06 15.82
C HIS A 83 -3.96 -19.27 16.93
N ARG A 84 -3.67 -19.58 18.20
CA ARG A 84 -4.21 -18.84 19.37
C ARG A 84 -3.78 -17.38 19.38
N ILE A 85 -2.51 -17.10 19.07
CA ILE A 85 -1.97 -15.73 18.96
C ILE A 85 -2.74 -14.96 17.90
N LYS A 86 -2.83 -15.50 16.67
CA LYS A 86 -3.55 -14.83 15.57
C LYS A 86 -5.02 -14.59 15.90
N LYS A 87 -5.71 -15.56 16.50
CA LYS A 87 -7.11 -15.44 16.92
C LYS A 87 -7.30 -14.33 17.96
N THR A 88 -6.35 -14.18 18.89
CA THR A 88 -6.37 -13.13 19.91
C THR A 88 -6.15 -11.75 19.29
N LEU A 89 -5.13 -11.62 18.45
CA LEU A 89 -4.80 -10.37 17.76
C LEU A 89 -5.92 -9.92 16.80
N TYR A 90 -6.58 -10.87 16.13
CA TYR A 90 -7.74 -10.58 15.29
C TYR A 90 -8.90 -10.00 16.11
N LYS A 91 -9.21 -10.59 17.27
CA LYS A 91 -10.23 -10.04 18.19
C LYS A 91 -9.89 -8.65 18.72
N GLN A 92 -8.61 -8.35 18.88
CA GLN A 92 -8.11 -7.03 19.31
C GLN A 92 -8.08 -6.01 18.16
N GLY A 93 -8.34 -6.43 16.91
CA GLY A 93 -8.27 -5.57 15.73
C GLY A 93 -6.84 -5.21 15.30
N GLU A 94 -5.84 -5.97 15.77
CA GLU A 94 -4.42 -5.74 15.48
C GLU A 94 -3.91 -6.55 14.27
N LEU A 95 -4.72 -7.49 13.79
CA LEU A 95 -4.39 -8.36 12.67
C LEU A 95 -5.09 -7.91 11.37
N ASP A 96 -4.79 -8.56 10.25
CA ASP A 96 -5.55 -8.32 9.02
C ASP A 96 -7.03 -8.71 9.19
N LYS A 97 -7.90 -7.97 8.50
CA LYS A 97 -9.35 -8.08 8.64
C LYS A 97 -10.07 -7.68 7.37
N ILE A 98 -11.34 -8.09 7.26
CA ILE A 98 -12.28 -7.53 6.30
C ILE A 98 -13.07 -6.45 7.05
N GLU A 99 -12.82 -5.19 6.74
CA GLU A 99 -13.34 -4.05 7.52
C GLU A 99 -14.87 -4.00 7.54
N ASN A 100 -15.51 -4.27 6.41
CA ASN A 100 -16.95 -4.15 6.21
C ASN A 100 -17.70 -5.48 6.47
N ASN A 101 -17.07 -6.46 7.14
CA ASN A 101 -17.69 -7.75 7.40
C ASN A 101 -17.38 -8.25 8.82
N HIS A 102 -18.41 -8.57 9.60
CA HIS A 102 -18.28 -9.17 10.91
C HIS A 102 -18.16 -10.69 10.79
N CYS A 103 -16.99 -11.15 10.35
CA CYS A 103 -16.67 -12.58 10.32
C CYS A 103 -15.80 -12.98 11.52
N SER A 104 -16.02 -14.20 12.02
CA SER A 104 -15.15 -14.83 13.01
C SER A 104 -13.75 -15.04 12.43
N TYR A 105 -12.75 -15.21 13.30
CA TYR A 105 -11.38 -15.46 12.85
C TYR A 105 -11.26 -16.72 11.95
N GLU A 106 -12.07 -17.76 12.20
CA GLU A 106 -12.00 -18.98 11.40
C GLU A 106 -12.56 -18.77 10.00
N GLU A 107 -13.70 -18.06 9.88
CA GLU A 107 -14.29 -17.68 8.59
C GLU A 107 -13.34 -16.76 7.81
N PHE A 108 -12.79 -15.74 8.48
CA PHE A 108 -11.78 -14.86 7.91
C PHE A 108 -10.57 -15.65 7.38
N ASN A 109 -10.03 -16.57 8.19
CA ASN A 109 -8.87 -17.36 7.82
C ASN A 109 -9.17 -18.32 6.65
N ALA A 110 -10.39 -18.85 6.56
CA ALA A 110 -10.84 -19.63 5.42
C ALA A 110 -10.91 -18.80 4.14
N ILE A 111 -11.52 -17.60 4.19
CA ILE A 111 -11.55 -16.65 3.06
C ILE A 111 -10.13 -16.29 2.63
N LYS A 112 -9.28 -15.92 3.59
CA LYS A 112 -7.88 -15.55 3.35
C LYS A 112 -7.11 -16.65 2.64
N LYS A 113 -7.28 -17.91 3.06
CA LYS A 113 -6.64 -19.07 2.40
C LYS A 113 -7.22 -19.35 1.04
N GLY A 114 -8.55 -19.35 0.91
CA GLY A 114 -9.26 -19.68 -0.34
C GLY A 114 -8.97 -18.70 -1.48
N TYR A 115 -8.87 -17.41 -1.17
CA TYR A 115 -8.54 -16.36 -2.14
C TYR A 115 -7.06 -15.98 -2.15
N HIS A 116 -6.20 -16.72 -1.43
CA HIS A 116 -4.77 -16.46 -1.30
C HIS A 116 -4.43 -15.01 -0.92
N LEU A 117 -5.26 -14.39 -0.09
CA LEU A 117 -5.10 -13.00 0.33
C LEU A 117 -3.86 -12.88 1.22
N SER A 118 -2.79 -12.31 0.67
CA SER A 118 -1.56 -12.08 1.41
C SER A 118 -0.74 -10.94 0.80
N LEU A 119 0.01 -10.23 1.66
CA LEU A 119 0.99 -9.25 1.20
C LEU A 119 2.10 -9.90 0.37
N GLY A 120 2.41 -11.18 0.62
CA GLY A 120 3.37 -11.93 -0.18
C GLY A 120 2.99 -11.93 -1.65
N ARG A 121 1.72 -12.20 -1.97
CA ARG A 121 1.20 -12.14 -3.35
C ARG A 121 1.23 -10.74 -3.96
N VAL A 122 0.97 -9.70 -3.17
CA VAL A 122 1.05 -8.30 -3.65
C VAL A 122 2.51 -7.92 -3.93
N ASN A 123 3.43 -8.28 -3.04
CA ASN A 123 4.86 -8.04 -3.20
C ASN A 123 5.44 -8.83 -4.38
N GLU A 124 5.01 -10.07 -4.58
CA GLU A 124 5.33 -10.87 -5.78
C GLU A 124 4.86 -10.14 -7.04
N LEU A 125 3.62 -9.65 -7.08
CA LEU A 125 3.11 -8.88 -8.22
C LEU A 125 3.94 -7.61 -8.46
N HIS A 126 4.31 -6.87 -7.41
CA HIS A 126 5.18 -5.70 -7.54
C HIS A 126 6.58 -6.06 -8.04
N ALA A 127 7.15 -7.17 -7.56
CA ALA A 127 8.43 -7.67 -8.01
C ALA A 127 8.37 -8.07 -9.50
N ASP A 128 7.31 -8.75 -9.91
CA ASP A 128 7.07 -9.15 -11.31
C ASP A 128 6.94 -7.93 -12.22
N ILE A 129 6.14 -6.92 -11.82
CA ILE A 129 6.00 -5.66 -12.58
C ILE A 129 7.35 -4.96 -12.72
N LYS A 130 8.11 -4.89 -11.62
CA LYS A 130 9.43 -4.25 -11.60
C LYS A 130 10.43 -4.99 -12.49
N HIS A 131 10.43 -6.33 -12.46
CA HIS A 131 11.26 -7.15 -13.32
C HIS A 131 10.89 -6.94 -14.79
N PHE A 132 9.59 -7.02 -15.11
CA PHE A 132 9.09 -6.80 -16.45
C PHE A 132 9.52 -5.44 -17.02
N ILE A 133 9.37 -4.36 -16.25
CA ILE A 133 9.71 -3.01 -16.71
C ILE A 133 11.22 -2.78 -16.79
N CYS A 134 11.94 -3.08 -15.71
CA CYS A 134 13.33 -2.67 -15.56
C CYS A 134 14.31 -3.65 -16.21
N VAL A 135 13.97 -4.95 -16.24
CA VAL A 135 14.82 -6.02 -16.76
C VAL A 135 14.36 -6.41 -18.15
N ASP A 136 13.16 -6.97 -18.30
CA ASP A 136 12.72 -7.54 -19.59
C ASP A 136 12.57 -6.50 -20.69
N LYS A 137 12.17 -5.27 -20.31
CA LYS A 137 11.99 -4.14 -21.24
C LYS A 137 13.09 -3.08 -21.16
N ALA A 138 14.16 -3.34 -20.41
CA ALA A 138 15.35 -2.49 -20.29
C ALA A 138 15.05 -1.01 -19.96
N ASN A 139 14.11 -0.77 -19.03
CA ASN A 139 13.59 0.54 -18.62
C ASN A 139 12.75 1.24 -19.71
N VAL A 140 11.45 1.26 -19.48
CA VAL A 140 10.49 1.91 -20.37
C VAL A 140 10.44 3.42 -20.10
N SER A 141 10.30 4.21 -21.17
CA SER A 141 9.99 5.63 -21.04
C SER A 141 8.69 5.81 -20.27
N SER A 142 8.66 6.76 -19.33
CA SER A 142 7.45 7.12 -18.58
C SER A 142 6.27 7.49 -19.49
N LYS A 143 6.56 7.95 -20.71
CA LYS A 143 5.56 8.22 -21.76
C LYS A 143 4.73 6.98 -22.14
N TYR A 144 5.34 5.80 -22.14
CA TYR A 144 4.70 4.54 -22.58
C TYR A 144 4.42 3.59 -21.41
N LEU A 145 4.73 3.97 -20.17
CA LEU A 145 4.61 3.11 -19.00
C LEU A 145 3.20 2.51 -18.84
N GLN A 146 2.16 3.29 -19.11
CA GLN A 146 0.77 2.82 -19.06
C GLN A 146 0.53 1.66 -20.05
N ASP A 147 1.08 1.73 -21.26
CA ASP A 147 0.90 0.70 -22.28
C ASP A 147 1.60 -0.59 -21.87
N TYR A 148 2.82 -0.48 -21.32
CA TYR A 148 3.56 -1.64 -20.80
C TYR A 148 2.86 -2.29 -19.60
N ILE A 149 2.32 -1.50 -18.67
CA ILE A 149 1.52 -2.02 -17.55
C ILE A 149 0.23 -2.67 -18.05
N GLY A 150 -0.42 -2.06 -19.05
CA GLY A 150 -1.61 -2.62 -19.69
C GLY A 150 -1.33 -3.98 -20.31
N PHE A 151 -0.24 -4.08 -21.07
CA PHE A 151 0.21 -5.34 -21.68
C PHE A 151 0.58 -6.39 -20.63
N PHE A 152 1.37 -6.04 -19.61
CA PHE A 152 1.70 -6.94 -18.50
C PHE A 152 0.43 -7.52 -17.86
N THR A 153 -0.55 -6.66 -17.60
CA THR A 153 -1.81 -7.04 -16.98
C THR A 153 -2.61 -7.96 -17.88
N TYR A 154 -2.70 -7.65 -19.18
CA TYR A 154 -3.40 -8.46 -20.17
C TYR A 154 -2.84 -9.88 -20.21
N ILE A 155 -1.52 -10.01 -20.37
CA ILE A 155 -0.84 -11.30 -20.45
C ILE A 155 -1.00 -12.10 -19.15
N ARG A 156 -0.87 -11.45 -17.99
CA ARG A 156 -1.05 -12.15 -16.70
C ARG A 156 -2.47 -12.68 -16.56
N ASN A 157 -3.48 -11.89 -16.92
CA ASN A 157 -4.88 -12.31 -16.87
C ASN A 157 -5.18 -13.42 -17.88
N TRP A 158 -4.56 -13.39 -19.07
CA TRP A 158 -4.64 -14.48 -20.03
C TRP A 158 -4.18 -15.79 -19.39
N SER A 159 -3.02 -15.78 -18.75
CA SER A 159 -2.47 -16.96 -18.07
C SER A 159 -3.36 -17.46 -16.94
N VAL A 160 -4.03 -16.56 -16.20
CA VAL A 160 -4.98 -16.95 -15.15
C VAL A 160 -6.24 -17.58 -15.75
N LYS A 161 -6.78 -17.01 -16.83
CA LYS A 161 -8.03 -17.47 -17.45
C LYS A 161 -7.86 -18.78 -18.22
N HIS A 162 -6.77 -18.94 -18.96
CA HIS A 162 -6.55 -20.07 -19.87
C HIS A 162 -5.55 -21.11 -19.30
N GLY A 163 -4.86 -20.77 -18.21
CA GLY A 163 -3.90 -21.68 -17.54
C GLY A 163 -2.51 -21.71 -18.20
N ASN A 164 -2.29 -20.97 -19.28
CA ASN A 164 -1.05 -20.93 -20.04
C ASN A 164 -0.69 -19.52 -20.51
N TYR A 165 0.60 -19.26 -20.72
CA TYR A 165 1.06 -18.04 -21.38
C TYR A 165 0.62 -18.03 -22.86
N PRO A 166 0.13 -16.90 -23.41
CA PRO A 166 -0.32 -16.82 -24.80
C PRO A 166 0.87 -16.96 -25.76
N SER A 167 1.18 -18.18 -26.14
CA SER A 167 2.35 -18.53 -26.96
C SER A 167 2.02 -19.40 -28.16
N SER A 168 0.77 -19.91 -28.24
CA SER A 168 0.33 -20.73 -29.36
C SER A 168 -0.32 -19.90 -30.47
N ARG A 169 -0.44 -20.50 -31.66
CA ARG A 169 -1.20 -19.91 -32.77
C ARG A 169 -2.67 -19.71 -32.41
N THR A 170 -3.24 -20.61 -31.61
CA THR A 170 -4.63 -20.51 -31.15
C THR A 170 -4.81 -19.28 -30.25
N ASP A 171 -3.89 -19.09 -29.28
CA ASP A 171 -3.90 -17.90 -28.42
C ASP A 171 -3.83 -16.62 -29.27
N ALA A 172 -2.93 -16.58 -30.27
CA ALA A 172 -2.79 -15.42 -31.15
C ALA A 172 -4.07 -15.11 -31.95
N VAL A 173 -4.78 -16.14 -32.41
CA VAL A 173 -6.06 -16.01 -33.13
C VAL A 173 -7.16 -15.49 -32.20
N GLU A 174 -7.26 -16.00 -30.98
CA GLU A 174 -8.24 -15.55 -30.00
C GLU A 174 -8.00 -14.10 -29.57
N ILE A 175 -6.73 -13.73 -29.28
CA ILE A 175 -6.35 -12.34 -29.01
C ILE A 175 -6.74 -11.43 -30.19
N PHE A 176 -6.52 -11.89 -31.42
CA PHE A 176 -6.90 -11.14 -32.61
C PHE A 176 -8.42 -10.97 -32.73
N PHE A 177 -9.20 -12.01 -32.42
CA PHE A 177 -10.66 -11.88 -32.35
C PHE A 177 -11.11 -10.93 -31.24
N GLU A 178 -10.48 -10.95 -30.06
CA GLU A 178 -10.77 -9.98 -28.98
C GLU A 178 -10.52 -8.54 -29.44
N ILE A 179 -9.43 -8.29 -30.18
CA ILE A 179 -9.12 -6.98 -30.75
C ILE A 179 -10.18 -6.56 -31.79
N LEU A 180 -10.58 -7.47 -32.68
CA LEU A 180 -11.58 -7.18 -33.72
C LEU A 180 -12.98 -6.97 -33.14
N ALA A 181 -13.35 -7.70 -32.08
CA ALA A 181 -14.64 -7.61 -31.41
C ALA A 181 -14.85 -6.27 -30.70
N GLN A 182 -13.79 -5.53 -30.38
CA GLN A 182 -13.91 -4.20 -29.74
C GLN A 182 -14.40 -3.09 -30.70
N HIS A 183 -14.77 -3.37 -31.95
CA HIS A 183 -15.26 -2.38 -32.94
C HIS A 183 -14.37 -1.13 -33.06
N CYS A 184 -13.05 -1.27 -32.92
CA CYS A 184 -12.14 -0.14 -32.96
C CYS A 184 -11.52 0.02 -34.35
N ASN A 185 -12.04 0.95 -35.15
CA ASN A 185 -11.34 1.45 -36.33
C ASN A 185 -10.20 2.38 -35.90
N TYR A 186 -9.13 1.86 -35.31
CA TYR A 186 -7.99 2.70 -34.95
C TYR A 186 -7.29 3.21 -36.21
N THR A 187 -7.46 4.49 -36.53
CA THR A 187 -6.62 5.13 -37.56
C THR A 187 -5.23 5.41 -36.99
N LYS A 188 -4.19 5.29 -37.83
CA LYS A 188 -2.81 5.69 -37.48
C LYS A 188 -2.73 7.12 -36.90
N LYS A 189 -3.71 7.97 -37.21
CA LYS A 189 -3.84 9.34 -36.72
C LYS A 189 -4.34 9.35 -35.28
N GLU A 190 -5.36 8.60 -34.92
CA GLU A 190 -5.89 8.52 -33.55
C GLU A 190 -4.86 7.99 -32.56
N ILE A 191 -4.15 6.90 -32.90
CA ILE A 191 -3.06 6.36 -32.06
C ILE A 191 -1.96 7.40 -31.81
N ARG A 192 -1.68 8.27 -32.77
CA ARG A 192 -0.68 9.35 -32.64
C ARG A 192 -1.19 10.56 -31.83
N HIS A 193 -2.50 10.73 -31.70
CA HIS A 193 -3.13 11.88 -31.02
C HIS A 193 -3.74 11.52 -29.65
N THR A 194 -3.64 10.27 -29.21
CA THR A 194 -4.02 9.88 -27.83
C THR A 194 -3.10 10.60 -26.85
N VAL A 195 -3.60 11.66 -26.21
CA VAL A 195 -2.91 12.38 -25.15
C VAL A 195 -3.26 11.74 -23.82
N LEU A 196 -2.24 11.23 -23.14
CA LEU A 196 -2.32 10.70 -21.78
C LEU A 196 -2.59 11.86 -20.81
N VAL A 197 -3.76 11.88 -20.17
CA VAL A 197 -4.02 12.79 -19.04
C VAL A 197 -3.76 12.02 -17.75
N LEU A 198 -2.50 12.03 -17.31
CA LEU A 198 -2.19 11.62 -15.95
C LEU A 198 -2.58 12.77 -15.00
N PRO A 199 -3.38 12.52 -13.95
CA PRO A 199 -3.62 13.53 -12.94
C PRO A 199 -2.28 13.90 -12.31
N LYS A 200 -1.82 15.13 -12.57
CA LYS A 200 -0.62 15.64 -11.93
C LYS A 200 -0.96 16.07 -10.50
N PRO A 201 -0.06 15.83 -9.53
CA PRO A 201 -0.24 16.35 -8.19
C PRO A 201 -0.38 17.86 -8.27
N THR A 202 -1.33 18.42 -7.53
CA THR A 202 -1.54 19.88 -7.51
C THR A 202 -0.29 20.59 -7.00
N ASN A 203 -0.01 21.79 -7.51
CA ASN A 203 1.12 22.61 -7.05
C ASN A 203 1.08 22.85 -5.53
N LYS A 204 -0.13 22.96 -4.97
CA LYS A 204 -0.38 23.04 -3.53
C LYS A 204 0.16 21.81 -2.79
N PHE A 205 -0.15 20.62 -3.27
CA PHE A 205 0.36 19.38 -2.68
C PHE A 205 1.89 19.27 -2.79
N LEU A 206 2.47 19.59 -3.95
CA LEU A 206 3.92 19.57 -4.13
C LEU A 206 4.63 20.54 -3.19
N SER A 207 4.08 21.73 -2.97
CA SER A 207 4.60 22.71 -2.02
C SER A 207 4.54 22.18 -0.57
N LEU A 208 3.40 21.59 -0.17
CA LEU A 208 3.24 20.97 1.15
C LEU A 208 4.22 19.81 1.35
N LEU A 209 4.37 18.95 0.35
CA LEU A 209 5.30 17.83 0.35
C LEU A 209 6.74 18.31 0.55
N LYS A 210 7.18 19.31 -0.23
CA LYS A 210 8.54 19.89 -0.11
C LYS A 210 8.78 20.49 1.28
N THR A 211 7.85 21.29 1.78
CA THR A 211 7.97 21.95 3.10
C THR A 211 8.03 20.93 4.23
N ASN A 212 7.10 19.98 4.26
CA ASN A 212 7.05 18.97 5.33
C ASN A 212 8.26 18.03 5.24
N THR A 213 8.70 17.66 4.04
CA THR A 213 9.92 16.85 3.86
C THR A 213 11.10 17.57 4.50
N GLY A 214 11.27 18.87 4.23
CA GLY A 214 12.33 19.68 4.84
C GLY A 214 12.26 19.75 6.37
N LYS A 215 11.06 19.83 6.95
CA LYS A 215 10.87 19.81 8.41
C LYS A 215 11.31 18.49 9.02
N VAL A 216 10.88 17.36 8.45
CA VAL A 216 11.26 16.03 8.96
C VAL A 216 12.76 15.82 8.83
N ARG A 217 13.36 16.14 7.67
CA ARG A 217 14.82 16.05 7.47
C ARG A 217 15.61 16.77 8.56
N LYS A 218 15.17 17.97 8.95
CA LYS A 218 15.78 18.75 10.04
C LYS A 218 15.58 18.11 11.41
N ALA A 219 14.35 17.71 11.73
CA ALA A 219 14.01 17.14 13.04
C ALA A 219 14.69 15.78 13.28
N THR A 220 14.91 15.00 12.23
CA THR A 220 15.44 13.63 12.30
C THR A 220 16.90 13.53 11.89
N ASN A 221 17.52 14.66 11.53
CA ASN A 221 18.86 14.73 10.94
C ASN A 221 19.09 13.73 9.78
N ASN A 222 18.06 13.52 8.96
CA ASN A 222 18.12 12.59 7.83
C ASN A 222 17.92 13.35 6.52
N GLN A 223 19.00 13.66 5.82
CA GLN A 223 18.99 14.35 4.52
C GLN A 223 18.23 13.59 3.42
N TYR A 224 18.20 12.26 3.48
CA TYR A 224 17.64 11.41 2.43
C TYR A 224 16.15 11.13 2.62
N PHE A 225 15.55 11.60 3.71
CA PHE A 225 14.13 11.38 3.97
C PHE A 225 13.27 11.90 2.81
N LYS A 226 12.38 11.04 2.29
CA LYS A 226 11.38 11.37 1.28
C LYS A 226 10.08 10.70 1.69
N PHE A 227 8.96 11.43 1.72
CA PHE A 227 7.69 10.83 2.07
C PHE A 227 7.29 9.74 1.07
N SER A 228 6.88 8.58 1.57
CA SER A 228 6.25 7.50 0.81
C SER A 228 4.79 7.35 1.24
N THR A 229 4.03 6.57 0.47
CA THR A 229 2.67 6.17 0.83
C THR A 229 2.63 5.45 2.19
N ASP A 230 3.69 4.73 2.53
CA ASP A 230 3.78 3.88 3.71
C ASP A 230 3.96 4.69 5.02
N ASP A 231 4.31 5.98 4.93
CA ASP A 231 4.48 6.85 6.10
C ASP A 231 3.13 7.20 6.77
N GLY A 232 2.00 6.93 6.10
CA GLY A 232 0.65 7.18 6.63
C GLY A 232 0.25 8.67 6.63
N ILE A 233 1.04 9.55 5.98
CA ILE A 233 0.74 10.98 5.84
C ILE A 233 0.38 11.26 4.38
N TYR A 234 -0.89 11.03 4.09
CA TYR A 234 -1.42 11.19 2.75
C TYR A 234 -1.90 12.62 2.51
N THR A 235 -2.37 13.29 3.57
CA THR A 235 -3.05 14.58 3.48
C THR A 235 -2.31 15.75 4.12
N PHE A 236 -1.22 15.47 4.85
CA PHE A 236 -0.57 16.37 5.83
C PHE A 236 -1.52 16.87 6.93
N ASP A 237 -2.67 16.21 7.11
CA ASP A 237 -3.56 16.48 8.24
C ASP A 237 -3.01 15.81 9.50
N ARG A 238 -2.50 16.65 10.39
CA ARG A 238 -1.93 16.24 11.69
C ARG A 238 -2.95 15.47 12.54
N ARG A 239 -4.22 15.88 12.50
CA ARG A 239 -5.27 15.25 13.30
C ARG A 239 -5.58 13.87 12.78
N ALA A 240 -5.80 13.72 11.48
CA ALA A 240 -6.05 12.42 10.86
C ALA A 240 -4.87 11.46 11.10
N PHE A 241 -3.63 11.95 10.95
CA PHE A 241 -2.44 11.16 11.22
C PHE A 241 -2.36 10.65 12.67
N LEU A 242 -2.61 11.52 13.65
CA LEU A 242 -2.58 11.16 15.08
C LEU A 242 -3.72 10.22 15.46
N THR A 243 -4.92 10.42 14.90
CA THR A 243 -6.06 9.52 15.10
C THR A 243 -5.77 8.11 14.62
N ALA A 244 -5.02 7.97 13.52
CA ALA A 244 -4.60 6.68 12.99
C ALA A 244 -3.44 6.01 13.77
N GLN A 245 -2.82 6.69 14.74
CA GLN A 245 -1.73 6.09 15.51
C GLN A 245 -2.24 5.08 16.55
N PRO A 246 -1.48 3.99 16.80
CA PRO A 246 -1.75 3.11 17.92
C PRO A 246 -1.81 3.88 19.23
N ARG A 247 -2.78 3.53 20.09
CA ARG A 247 -2.99 4.19 21.38
C ARG A 247 -1.73 4.21 22.27
N LYS A 248 -0.89 3.19 22.16
CA LYS A 248 0.43 3.10 22.83
C LYS A 248 1.32 4.30 22.50
N ASN A 249 1.38 4.72 21.24
CA ASN A 249 2.21 5.85 20.80
C ASN A 249 1.65 7.18 21.34
N LEU A 250 0.33 7.35 21.34
CA LEU A 250 -0.32 8.54 21.92
C LEU A 250 -0.08 8.64 23.43
N HIS A 251 -0.15 7.50 24.14
CA HIS A 251 0.18 7.44 25.57
C HIS A 251 1.65 7.76 25.86
N GLU A 252 2.57 7.29 25.02
CA GLU A 252 4.00 7.60 25.12
C GLU A 252 4.24 9.10 25.01
N ILE A 253 3.59 9.77 24.04
CA ILE A 253 3.65 11.22 23.87
C ILE A 253 3.09 11.92 25.12
N CYS A 254 1.88 11.58 25.57
CA CYS A 254 1.31 12.19 26.77
C CYS A 254 2.19 11.99 28.03
N ARG A 255 2.91 10.87 28.13
CA ARG A 255 3.87 10.61 29.20
C ARG A 255 5.07 11.54 29.12
N THR A 256 5.68 11.68 27.94
CA THR A 256 6.83 12.58 27.72
C THR A 256 6.50 14.03 28.03
N HIS A 257 5.24 14.44 27.81
CA HIS A 257 4.74 15.78 28.14
C HIS A 257 4.11 15.91 29.55
N ASN A 258 4.34 14.93 30.43
CA ASN A 258 3.87 14.95 31.83
C ASN A 258 2.36 15.17 32.01
N ILE A 259 1.53 14.75 31.04
CA ILE A 259 0.07 14.81 31.17
C ILE A 259 -0.38 13.75 32.18
N ARG A 260 -1.33 14.08 33.05
CA ARG A 260 -1.91 13.14 34.02
C ARG A 260 -3.31 12.70 33.58
N GLY A 261 -3.69 11.48 33.95
CA GLY A 261 -5.05 10.95 33.69
C GLY A 261 -5.33 10.49 32.26
N TYR A 262 -4.36 10.61 31.33
CA TYR A 262 -4.54 10.28 29.92
C TYR A 262 -4.89 8.81 29.63
N SER A 263 -4.56 7.89 30.54
CA SER A 263 -4.72 6.44 30.31
C SER A 263 -6.17 6.03 30.02
N ARG A 264 -7.14 6.72 30.60
CA ARG A 264 -8.58 6.46 30.43
C ARG A 264 -9.25 7.32 29.35
N TRP A 265 -8.53 8.25 28.73
CA TRP A 265 -9.14 9.19 27.78
C TRP A 265 -9.48 8.52 26.44
N PRO A 266 -10.57 8.90 25.76
CA PRO A 266 -10.82 8.42 24.40
C PRO A 266 -9.73 8.96 23.45
N VAL A 267 -9.48 8.26 22.34
CA VAL A 267 -8.43 8.64 21.35
C VAL A 267 -8.62 10.07 20.87
N ARG A 268 -9.86 10.50 20.65
CA ARG A 268 -10.18 11.88 20.26
C ARG A 268 -9.64 12.91 21.25
N SER A 269 -9.78 12.68 22.56
CA SER A 269 -9.29 13.61 23.58
C SER A 269 -7.76 13.63 23.63
N LEU A 270 -7.11 12.46 23.51
CA LEU A 270 -5.65 12.36 23.41
C LEU A 270 -5.12 13.18 22.21
N VAL A 271 -5.73 13.00 21.04
CA VAL A 271 -5.34 13.70 19.81
C VAL A 271 -5.52 15.20 19.95
N VAL A 272 -6.66 15.66 20.47
CA VAL A 272 -6.90 17.10 20.69
C VAL A 272 -5.87 17.69 21.63
N THR A 273 -5.52 17.02 22.73
CA THR A 273 -4.48 17.50 23.65
C THR A 273 -3.11 17.57 22.97
N ILE A 274 -2.70 16.52 22.26
CA ILE A 274 -1.40 16.46 21.58
C ILE A 274 -1.27 17.55 20.50
N LEU A 275 -2.35 17.86 19.78
CA LEU A 275 -2.33 18.90 18.73
C LEU A 275 -1.99 20.30 19.25
N HIS A 276 -2.16 20.57 20.55
CA HIS A 276 -1.85 21.86 21.15
C HIS A 276 -0.41 21.96 21.68
N PHE A 277 0.40 20.91 21.57
CA PHE A 277 1.81 20.96 21.97
C PHE A 277 2.62 21.84 21.02
N SER A 278 3.52 22.64 21.58
CA SER A 278 4.34 23.59 20.83
C SER A 278 5.34 22.91 19.88
N ASP A 279 5.73 21.67 20.18
CA ASP A 279 6.66 20.83 19.44
C ASP A 279 5.97 19.75 18.60
N ILE A 280 4.68 19.93 18.27
CA ILE A 280 3.89 18.96 17.49
C ILE A 280 4.54 18.51 16.19
N ASP A 281 5.27 19.39 15.50
CA ASP A 281 5.99 19.06 14.27
C ASP A 281 7.14 18.07 14.53
N ALA A 282 7.83 18.18 15.67
CA ALA A 282 8.89 17.25 16.07
C ALA A 282 8.31 15.90 16.50
N ILE A 283 7.18 15.91 17.21
CA ILE A 283 6.45 14.70 17.62
C ILE A 283 6.04 13.89 16.38
N ILE A 284 5.43 14.55 15.40
CA ILE A 284 5.00 13.89 14.15
C ILE A 284 6.21 13.35 13.39
N ALA A 285 7.30 14.13 13.27
CA ALA A 285 8.54 13.66 12.64
C ALA A 285 9.11 12.40 13.31
N ALA A 286 9.16 12.38 14.64
CA ALA A 286 9.64 11.23 15.41
C ALA A 286 8.76 9.98 15.20
N LEU A 287 7.43 10.14 15.17
CA LEU A 287 6.50 9.04 14.89
C LEU A 287 6.71 8.44 13.50
N ILE A 288 6.93 9.28 12.49
CA ILE A 288 7.20 8.82 11.11
C ILE A 288 8.53 8.06 11.07
N SER A 289 9.59 8.62 11.65
CA SER A 289 10.91 7.98 11.66
C SER A 289 10.93 6.65 12.40
N LYS A 290 10.18 6.51 13.51
CA LYS A 290 10.07 5.26 14.27
C LYS A 290 9.45 4.11 13.47
N LYS A 291 8.71 4.40 12.39
CA LYS A 291 8.14 3.38 11.50
C LYS A 291 9.15 2.83 10.48
N ARG A 292 10.21 3.57 10.16
CA ARG A 292 11.16 3.19 9.09
C ARG A 292 12.26 2.27 9.61
N ASP A 293 12.50 1.19 8.87
CA ASP A 293 13.58 0.24 9.15
C ASP A 293 14.95 0.72 8.64
N SER A 294 14.98 1.71 7.74
CA SER A 294 16.23 2.30 7.22
C SER A 294 16.13 3.81 7.03
N LEU A 295 17.27 4.50 7.21
CA LEU A 295 17.40 5.95 7.01
C LEU A 295 17.47 6.35 5.52
N VAL A 296 17.87 5.43 4.64
CA VAL A 296 18.02 5.66 3.20
C VAL A 296 17.27 4.56 2.47
N ASP A 297 16.43 4.94 1.51
CA ASP A 297 15.67 3.98 0.73
C ASP A 297 16.61 3.24 -0.26
N GLU A 298 16.31 1.98 -0.56
CA GLU A 298 17.17 1.10 -1.39
C GLU A 298 17.46 1.69 -2.79
N GLU A 299 16.53 2.44 -3.35
CA GLU A 299 16.74 3.15 -4.62
C GLU A 299 17.83 4.20 -4.53
N ASP A 300 17.87 4.96 -3.42
CA ASP A 300 18.89 5.98 -3.21
C ASP A 300 20.25 5.32 -2.90
N LYS A 301 20.26 4.18 -2.19
CA LYS A 301 21.49 3.38 -2.01
C LYS A 301 22.06 2.91 -3.35
N LYS A 302 21.21 2.44 -4.27
CA LYS A 302 21.61 2.01 -5.62
C LYS A 302 22.08 3.18 -6.49
N ALA A 303 21.44 4.35 -6.39
CA ALA A 303 21.89 5.54 -7.10
C ALA A 303 23.25 6.03 -6.60
N LEU A 304 23.46 6.01 -5.27
CA LEU A 304 24.74 6.38 -4.65
C LEU A 304 25.86 5.39 -4.97
N SER A 305 25.57 4.09 -5.04
CA SER A 305 26.58 3.09 -5.45
C SER A 305 26.92 3.20 -6.93
N ALA A 306 25.93 3.43 -7.80
CA ALA A 306 26.14 3.66 -9.23
C ALA A 306 26.95 4.94 -9.50
N ALA A 307 26.77 6.00 -8.70
CA ALA A 307 27.56 7.23 -8.79
C ALA A 307 29.01 7.03 -8.35
N LYS A 308 29.28 6.13 -7.38
CA LYS A 308 30.64 5.79 -6.94
C LYS A 308 31.45 4.98 -7.96
N HIS A 309 30.81 4.34 -8.93
CA HIS A 309 31.48 3.56 -9.99
C HIS A 309 31.70 4.34 -11.29
N LYS A 310 31.38 5.65 -11.30
CA LYS A 310 31.63 6.57 -12.42
C LYS A 310 32.92 7.40 -12.26
N HIS A 311 33.75 7.08 -11.26
CA HIS A 311 35.06 7.66 -11.04
C HIS A 311 36.09 6.55 -10.92
#